data_AF-A0A916ZMS1-F1
#
_entry.id   AF-A0A916ZMS1-F1
#
_cell.length_a   1.000
_cell.length_b   1.000
_cell.length_c   1.000
_cell.angle_alpha   90.00
_cell.angle_beta   90.00
_cell.angle_gamma   90.00
#
_symmetry.space_group_name_H-M   'P 1'
#
loop_
_entity.id
_entity.type
_entity.pdbx_description
1 polymer ?
#
loop_
_entity_poly.entity_id
_entity_poly.type
_entity_poly.pdbx_seq_one_letter_code
_entity_poly.pdbx_strand_id
1 'polypeptide(L)'
;MARHAHAECGGPGVGAIGMCFTGGFALAMMTEPSVIAPVLSQPSLPLRGGKRGEIDVSPAEISCARARFESEDLSLLGLRFKSDSFVPDARFARYAREFGARFEEIELEDKDARPGTGMAPHSVLTIHLPDTGPGKEAETATIAFFKRRLGLPDDRRDELNPIIPLVAAAAVVAATASDAAPAPVMLPSGVSVIDTKVGKGAEAMPGQYVTVHYTGWLFSEGAKGNRGKKFDSSLDRGDPFAFPLGGGRVIQGWDDGVAGMKVGGKRTLIIPASAGYGERGAGGDIPPGATLIFDVELLKTE
;
A
#
# COMPACT_ATOMS: atom_id res chain seq x y z
N MET A 1 -4.44 13.36 -0.24
CA MET A 1 -3.40 12.87 0.69
C MET A 1 -2.07 13.59 0.46
N ALA A 2 -1.46 13.53 -0.73
CA ALA A 2 -0.15 14.17 -0.97
C ALA A 2 -0.12 15.68 -0.65
N ARG A 3 -1.13 16.46 -1.06
CA ARG A 3 -1.24 17.87 -0.69
C ARG A 3 -1.23 18.13 0.81
N HIS A 4 -1.88 17.25 1.57
CA HIS A 4 -1.95 17.37 3.02
C HIS A 4 -0.59 17.03 3.65
N ALA A 5 0.02 15.92 3.23
CA ALA A 5 1.37 15.55 3.66
C ALA A 5 2.40 16.64 3.33
N HIS A 6 2.30 17.27 2.16
CA HIS A 6 3.16 18.40 1.78
C HIS A 6 2.93 19.63 2.66
N ALA A 7 1.67 19.96 2.96
CA ALA A 7 1.35 21.07 3.85
C ALA A 7 1.87 20.85 5.29
N GLU A 8 1.85 19.61 5.77
CA GLU A 8 2.35 19.26 7.11
C GLU A 8 3.87 19.19 7.19
N CYS A 9 4.52 18.60 6.18
CA CYS A 9 5.96 18.32 6.21
C CYS A 9 6.81 19.43 5.57
N GLY A 10 6.20 20.29 4.74
CA GLY A 10 6.91 21.28 3.95
C GLY A 10 7.85 20.65 2.91
N GLY A 11 8.88 21.42 2.51
CA GLY A 11 9.84 20.99 1.50
C GLY A 11 9.36 21.18 0.06
N PRO A 12 10.14 20.71 -0.93
CA PRO A 12 9.86 20.95 -2.34
C PRO A 12 8.66 20.15 -2.88
N GLY A 13 8.28 19.06 -2.20
CA GLY A 13 7.13 18.24 -2.58
C GLY A 13 7.13 16.87 -1.90
N VAL A 14 6.45 15.92 -2.51
CA VAL A 14 6.17 14.58 -1.98
C VAL A 14 6.70 13.54 -2.96
N GLY A 15 7.39 12.54 -2.40
CA GLY A 15 7.71 11.30 -3.10
C GLY A 15 6.61 10.26 -2.91
N ALA A 16 6.29 9.54 -3.96
CA ALA A 16 5.28 8.49 -3.95
C ALA A 16 5.85 7.22 -4.55
N ILE A 17 5.69 6.10 -3.85
CA ILE A 17 6.04 4.78 -4.37
C ILE A 17 4.80 3.92 -4.52
N GLY A 18 4.49 3.54 -5.75
CA GLY A 18 3.49 2.54 -6.05
C GLY A 18 4.14 1.16 -6.09
N MET A 19 3.51 0.16 -5.50
CA MET A 19 4.03 -1.21 -5.47
C MET A 19 3.02 -2.21 -5.99
N CYS A 20 3.46 -3.16 -6.81
CA CYS A 20 2.60 -4.25 -7.31
C CYS A 20 1.35 -3.68 -8.04
N PHE A 21 0.14 -4.08 -7.66
CA PHE A 21 -1.13 -3.58 -8.22
C PHE A 21 -1.34 -2.09 -8.02
N THR A 22 -0.66 -1.47 -7.04
CA THR A 22 -0.70 -0.02 -6.86
C THR A 22 0.42 0.71 -7.59
N GLY A 23 1.29 -0.01 -8.29
CA GLY A 23 2.42 0.55 -9.01
C GLY A 23 2.02 1.67 -9.95
N GLY A 24 0.95 1.51 -10.74
CA GLY A 24 0.46 2.54 -11.66
C GLY A 24 -0.04 3.82 -10.99
N PHE A 25 -0.47 3.77 -9.72
CA PHE A 25 -1.08 4.93 -9.07
C PHE A 25 -0.07 6.03 -8.74
N ALA A 26 1.21 5.73 -8.50
CA ALA A 26 2.20 6.78 -8.23
C ALA A 26 2.35 7.75 -9.41
N LEU A 27 2.14 7.26 -10.64
CA LEU A 27 2.09 8.09 -11.84
C LEU A 27 0.78 8.91 -11.90
N ALA A 28 -0.38 8.30 -11.63
CA ALA A 28 -1.66 9.02 -11.56
C ALA A 28 -1.64 10.15 -10.50
N MET A 29 -0.98 9.90 -9.36
CA MET A 29 -0.80 10.86 -8.28
C MET A 29 -0.05 12.13 -8.70
N MET A 30 0.69 12.11 -9.82
CA MET A 30 1.29 13.32 -10.38
C MET A 30 0.27 14.35 -10.88
N THR A 31 -1.02 14.02 -10.96
CA THR A 31 -2.04 15.05 -11.17
C THR A 31 -2.13 16.02 -9.99
N GLU A 32 -1.65 15.62 -8.80
CA GLU A 32 -1.43 16.52 -7.68
C GLU A 32 -0.06 17.20 -7.81
N PRO A 33 0.00 18.56 -7.89
CA PRO A 33 1.26 19.29 -8.03
C PRO A 33 2.30 18.99 -6.96
N SER A 34 1.87 18.68 -5.73
CA SER A 34 2.81 18.37 -4.65
C SER A 34 3.60 17.07 -4.89
N VAL A 35 3.16 16.16 -5.77
CA VAL A 35 3.87 14.90 -6.04
C VAL A 35 4.92 15.13 -7.11
N ILE A 36 6.20 15.03 -6.73
CA ILE A 36 7.34 15.37 -7.59
C ILE A 36 8.35 14.23 -7.77
N ALA A 37 8.23 13.15 -7.00
CA ALA A 37 9.13 11.99 -7.09
C ALA A 37 8.32 10.69 -7.17
N PRO A 38 7.74 10.34 -8.33
CA PRO A 38 7.01 9.09 -8.51
C PRO A 38 7.96 7.90 -8.75
N VAL A 39 7.71 6.79 -8.08
CA VAL A 39 8.41 5.51 -8.26
C VAL A 39 7.39 4.39 -8.53
N LEU A 40 7.58 3.63 -9.59
CA LEU A 40 6.81 2.46 -9.99
C LEU A 40 7.61 1.19 -9.67
N SER A 41 7.40 0.62 -8.48
CA SER A 41 8.03 -0.64 -8.10
C SER A 41 7.14 -1.81 -8.51
N GLN A 42 7.58 -2.60 -9.48
CA GLN A 42 6.86 -3.72 -10.08
C GLN A 42 5.39 -3.38 -10.44
N PRO A 43 5.14 -2.42 -11.35
CA PRO A 43 3.78 -1.95 -11.67
C PRO A 43 2.98 -3.03 -12.41
N SER A 44 2.29 -3.85 -11.64
CA SER A 44 1.66 -5.09 -12.09
C SER A 44 0.39 -4.83 -12.88
N LEU A 45 0.05 -5.75 -13.79
CA LEU A 45 -1.27 -5.80 -14.38
C LEU A 45 -2.34 -6.05 -13.30
N PRO A 46 -3.58 -5.58 -13.51
CA PRO A 46 -4.70 -5.89 -12.62
C PRO A 46 -4.93 -7.41 -12.51
N LEU A 47 -5.42 -7.86 -11.34
CA LEU A 47 -5.70 -9.27 -11.04
C LEU A 47 -6.72 -9.94 -12.00
N ARG A 48 -7.60 -9.16 -12.66
CA ARG A 48 -8.70 -9.66 -13.51
C ARG A 48 -8.68 -9.09 -14.93
N GLY A 49 -7.57 -9.33 -15.62
CA GLY A 49 -7.40 -8.94 -17.02
C GLY A 49 -6.66 -7.62 -17.20
N GLY A 50 -6.46 -7.25 -18.46
CA GLY A 50 -5.63 -6.12 -18.87
C GLY A 50 -4.81 -6.49 -20.09
N LYS A 51 -4.61 -5.55 -21.02
CA LYS A 51 -3.74 -5.80 -22.17
C LYS A 51 -2.30 -5.81 -21.67
N ARG A 52 -1.45 -6.69 -22.22
CA ARG A 52 -0.04 -6.85 -21.79
C ARG A 52 0.77 -5.56 -21.74
N GLY A 53 0.39 -4.53 -22.49
CA GLY A 53 1.05 -3.21 -22.50
C GLY A 53 0.20 -2.05 -21.98
N GLU A 54 -0.94 -2.35 -21.36
CA GLU A 54 -1.75 -1.34 -20.69
C GLU A 54 -1.02 -0.84 -19.45
N ILE A 55 -1.15 0.45 -19.15
CA ILE A 55 -0.65 1.09 -17.94
C ILE A 55 -1.85 1.73 -17.25
N ASP A 56 -1.93 1.64 -15.92
CA ASP A 56 -3.15 1.98 -15.16
C ASP A 56 -3.30 3.50 -14.94
N VAL A 57 -3.19 4.25 -16.04
CA VAL A 57 -3.31 5.70 -16.11
C VAL A 57 -4.07 6.10 -17.37
N SER A 58 -4.99 7.05 -17.22
CA SER A 58 -5.77 7.61 -18.31
C SER A 58 -4.91 8.47 -19.27
N PRO A 59 -5.35 8.70 -20.52
CA PRO A 59 -4.66 9.60 -21.44
C PRO A 59 -4.46 11.02 -20.90
N ALA A 60 -5.40 11.50 -20.06
CA ALA A 60 -5.33 12.79 -19.41
C ALA A 60 -4.22 12.82 -18.33
N GLU A 61 -4.10 11.77 -17.52
CA GLU A 61 -3.02 11.63 -16.53
C GLU A 61 -1.66 11.50 -17.21
N ILE A 62 -1.55 10.76 -18.31
CA ILE A 62 -0.31 10.66 -19.11
C ILE A 62 0.08 12.04 -19.64
N SER A 63 -0.88 12.78 -20.19
CA SER A 63 -0.65 14.13 -20.74
C SER A 63 -0.24 15.12 -19.64
N CYS A 64 -0.87 15.03 -18.46
CA CYS A 64 -0.48 15.80 -17.28
C CYS A 64 0.95 15.48 -16.84
N ALA A 65 1.29 14.19 -16.66
CA ALA A 65 2.62 13.76 -16.27
C ALA A 65 3.70 14.22 -17.27
N ARG A 66 3.43 14.10 -18.58
CA ARG A 66 4.35 14.58 -19.64
C ARG A 66 4.58 16.09 -19.56
N ALA A 67 3.52 16.87 -19.39
CA ALA A 67 3.64 18.32 -19.25
C ALA A 67 4.49 18.68 -18.02
N ARG A 68 4.25 18.02 -16.88
CA ARG A 68 4.99 18.25 -15.64
C ARG A 68 6.46 17.80 -15.73
N PHE A 69 6.75 16.65 -16.35
CA PHE A 69 8.13 16.21 -16.58
C PHE A 69 8.94 17.25 -17.37
N GLU A 70 8.31 17.93 -18.32
CA GLU A 70 8.96 18.99 -19.09
C GLU A 70 9.06 20.31 -18.30
N SER A 71 7.94 20.80 -17.76
CA SER A 71 7.88 22.14 -17.16
C SER A 71 8.53 22.26 -15.79
N GLU A 72 8.57 21.16 -15.03
CA GLU A 72 9.08 21.10 -13.66
C GLU A 72 10.38 20.27 -13.56
N ASP A 73 10.96 19.89 -14.70
CA ASP A 73 12.15 19.04 -14.81
C ASP A 73 12.03 17.70 -14.04
N LEU A 74 10.83 17.12 -14.01
CA LEU A 74 10.55 15.89 -13.25
C LEU A 74 10.91 14.61 -14.03
N SER A 75 11.00 13.47 -13.34
CA SER A 75 11.23 12.14 -13.92
C SER A 75 10.51 11.07 -13.10
N LEU A 76 10.48 9.84 -13.63
CA LEU A 76 9.77 8.69 -13.11
C LEU A 76 10.74 7.51 -13.00
N LEU A 77 10.87 6.91 -11.80
CA LEU A 77 11.68 5.70 -11.64
C LEU A 77 10.79 4.45 -11.77
N GLY A 78 11.17 3.51 -12.64
CA GLY A 78 10.52 2.21 -12.79
C GLY A 78 11.45 1.07 -12.41
N LEU A 79 10.95 0.11 -11.63
CA LEU A 79 11.71 -1.06 -11.18
C LEU A 79 10.92 -2.34 -11.51
N ARG A 80 11.59 -3.38 -12.02
CA ARG A 80 10.98 -4.73 -12.14
C ARG A 80 12.03 -5.84 -12.19
N PHE A 81 11.58 -7.08 -11.99
CA PHE A 81 12.31 -8.25 -12.50
C PHE A 81 11.89 -8.54 -13.94
N LYS A 82 12.84 -8.91 -14.82
CA LYS A 82 12.54 -9.18 -16.24
C LYS A 82 11.64 -10.39 -16.46
N SER A 83 11.74 -11.39 -15.58
CA SER A 83 10.90 -12.60 -15.65
C SER A 83 9.47 -12.39 -15.15
N ASP A 84 9.18 -11.23 -14.54
CA ASP A 84 7.94 -10.99 -13.82
C ASP A 84 6.72 -11.02 -14.75
N SER A 85 5.97 -12.13 -14.68
CA SER A 85 4.79 -12.33 -15.51
C SER A 85 3.66 -11.33 -15.23
N PHE A 86 3.66 -10.69 -14.05
CA PHE A 86 2.70 -9.65 -13.70
C PHE A 86 3.09 -8.29 -14.25
N VAL A 87 4.35 -8.08 -14.64
CA VAL A 87 4.85 -6.85 -15.26
C VAL A 87 5.45 -7.19 -16.63
N PRO A 88 4.62 -7.52 -17.65
CA PRO A 88 5.14 -7.94 -18.96
C PRO A 88 5.99 -6.88 -19.64
N ASP A 89 6.90 -7.31 -20.51
CA ASP A 89 7.77 -6.41 -21.30
C ASP A 89 6.99 -5.33 -22.05
N ALA A 90 5.82 -5.68 -22.59
CA ALA A 90 4.98 -4.73 -23.30
C ALA A 90 4.49 -3.58 -22.40
N ARG A 91 4.32 -3.81 -21.09
CA ARG A 91 3.90 -2.80 -20.11
C ARG A 91 5.05 -1.90 -19.73
N PHE A 92 6.22 -2.47 -19.44
CA PHE A 92 7.40 -1.68 -19.13
C PHE A 92 7.87 -0.86 -20.34
N ALA A 93 7.84 -1.45 -21.54
CA ALA A 93 8.08 -0.75 -22.80
C ALA A 93 7.01 0.32 -23.11
N ARG A 94 5.80 0.21 -22.55
CA ARG A 94 4.80 1.29 -22.69
C ARG A 94 5.21 2.51 -21.88
N TYR A 95 5.67 2.35 -20.63
CA TYR A 95 6.20 3.47 -19.84
C TYR A 95 7.36 4.18 -20.56
N ALA A 96 8.33 3.40 -21.06
CA ALA A 96 9.46 3.94 -21.82
C ALA A 96 9.01 4.71 -23.09
N ARG A 97 7.98 4.22 -23.79
CA ARG A 97 7.43 4.90 -24.97
C ARG A 97 6.70 6.20 -24.63
N GLU A 98 5.98 6.24 -23.52
CA GLU A 98 5.20 7.42 -23.11
C GLU A 98 6.09 8.54 -22.56
N PHE A 99 7.14 8.18 -21.84
CA PHE A 99 7.93 9.14 -21.06
C PHE A 99 9.39 9.30 -21.55
N GLY A 100 9.84 8.45 -22.47
CA GLY A 100 11.18 8.54 -23.05
C GLY A 100 12.27 8.59 -21.98
N ALA A 101 13.24 9.49 -22.15
CA ALA A 101 14.34 9.68 -21.20
C ALA A 101 13.92 10.19 -19.81
N ARG A 102 12.65 10.54 -19.60
CA ARG A 102 12.10 10.90 -18.28
C ARG A 102 11.68 9.65 -17.48
N PHE A 103 11.62 8.49 -18.12
CA PHE A 103 11.56 7.21 -17.42
C PHE A 103 13.00 6.77 -17.12
N GLU A 104 13.29 6.55 -15.85
CA GLU A 104 14.53 5.96 -15.34
C GLU A 104 14.22 4.50 -15.02
N GLU A 105 14.88 3.56 -15.70
CA GLU A 105 14.51 2.14 -15.64
C GLU A 105 15.57 1.30 -14.93
N ILE A 106 15.12 0.45 -14.01
CA ILE A 106 15.93 -0.60 -13.40
C ILE A 106 15.24 -1.95 -13.63
N GLU A 107 15.91 -2.81 -14.38
CA GLU A 107 15.45 -4.17 -14.66
C GLU A 107 16.43 -5.18 -14.08
N LEU A 108 15.92 -6.01 -13.17
CA LEU A 108 16.67 -7.02 -12.45
C LEU A 108 16.49 -8.41 -13.06
N GLU A 109 17.51 -9.25 -12.94
CA GLU A 109 17.42 -10.68 -13.24
C GLU A 109 16.96 -11.46 -12.01
N ASP A 110 16.45 -12.68 -12.19
CA ASP A 110 15.97 -13.53 -11.07
C ASP A 110 17.05 -13.81 -10.03
N LYS A 111 18.31 -13.90 -10.47
CA LYS A 111 19.47 -14.10 -9.59
C LYS A 111 19.75 -12.90 -8.68
N ASP A 112 19.19 -11.73 -8.99
CA ASP A 112 19.34 -10.51 -8.19
C ASP A 112 18.28 -10.44 -7.08
N ALA A 113 17.32 -11.38 -7.06
CA ALA A 113 16.33 -11.51 -6.01
C ALA A 113 16.89 -12.26 -4.79
N ARG A 114 16.38 -11.92 -3.61
CA ARG A 114 16.50 -12.79 -2.42
C ARG A 114 15.89 -14.17 -2.74
N PRO A 115 16.63 -15.28 -2.60
CA PRO A 115 16.10 -16.61 -2.82
C PRO A 115 15.23 -17.07 -1.63
N GLY A 116 14.47 -18.15 -1.82
CA GLY A 116 13.75 -18.82 -0.73
C GLY A 116 12.50 -18.09 -0.22
N THR A 117 11.95 -17.17 -1.01
CA THR A 117 10.74 -16.38 -0.66
C THR A 117 9.44 -17.17 -0.83
N GLY A 118 9.48 -18.34 -1.46
CA GLY A 118 8.30 -19.16 -1.77
C GLY A 118 7.46 -18.61 -2.95
N MET A 119 7.93 -17.59 -3.65
CA MET A 119 7.29 -17.01 -4.83
C MET A 119 8.33 -16.67 -5.90
N ALA A 120 7.91 -16.56 -7.16
CA ALA A 120 8.77 -16.08 -8.24
C ALA A 120 9.14 -14.59 -8.04
N PRO A 121 10.31 -14.13 -8.52
CA PRO A 121 10.74 -12.75 -8.42
C PRO A 121 9.68 -11.75 -8.90
N HIS A 122 9.34 -10.81 -8.03
CA HIS A 122 8.26 -9.85 -8.24
C HIS A 122 8.49 -8.57 -7.42
N SER A 123 8.52 -8.70 -6.09
CA SER A 123 8.61 -7.58 -5.16
C SER A 123 10.03 -7.04 -4.97
N VAL A 124 10.46 -6.09 -5.82
CA VAL A 124 11.83 -5.56 -5.88
C VAL A 124 12.32 -5.00 -4.54
N LEU A 125 11.50 -4.18 -3.88
CA LEU A 125 11.90 -3.43 -2.68
C LEU A 125 11.40 -4.04 -1.36
N THR A 126 10.83 -5.25 -1.40
CA THR A 126 10.29 -5.89 -0.20
C THR A 126 10.70 -7.36 -0.13
N ILE A 127 9.83 -8.29 -0.51
CA ILE A 127 10.00 -9.73 -0.31
C ILE A 127 11.29 -10.23 -0.98
N HIS A 128 11.62 -9.72 -2.17
CA HIS A 128 12.79 -10.14 -2.94
C HIS A 128 14.00 -9.24 -2.77
N LEU A 129 13.99 -8.27 -1.85
CA LEU A 129 15.12 -7.37 -1.63
C LEU A 129 16.28 -8.17 -1.00
N PRO A 130 17.42 -8.37 -1.69
CA PRO A 130 18.60 -8.97 -1.08
C PRO A 130 19.33 -7.96 -0.19
N ASP A 131 20.27 -8.45 0.62
CA ASP A 131 21.08 -7.57 1.48
C ASP A 131 22.25 -6.91 0.72
N THR A 132 22.63 -7.47 -0.44
CA THR A 132 23.74 -7.01 -1.30
C THR A 132 23.43 -7.25 -2.79
N GLY A 133 24.29 -6.71 -3.67
CA GLY A 133 24.21 -6.93 -5.12
C GLY A 133 23.15 -6.06 -5.82
N PRO A 134 22.84 -6.35 -7.09
CA PRO A 134 22.02 -5.47 -7.94
C PRO A 134 20.62 -5.18 -7.37
N GLY A 135 19.98 -6.15 -6.71
CA GLY A 135 18.70 -5.92 -6.04
C GLY A 135 18.79 -4.91 -4.89
N LYS A 136 19.90 -4.89 -4.14
CA LYS A 136 20.15 -3.89 -3.08
C LYS A 136 20.54 -2.53 -3.67
N GLU A 137 21.26 -2.53 -4.78
CA GLU A 137 21.58 -1.33 -5.54
C GLU A 137 20.31 -0.64 -6.08
N ALA A 138 19.28 -1.41 -6.47
CA ALA A 138 17.98 -0.86 -6.87
C ALA A 138 17.26 -0.09 -5.74
N GLU A 139 17.31 -0.59 -4.50
CA GLU A 139 16.82 0.15 -3.33
C GLU A 139 17.63 1.42 -3.10
N THR A 140 18.96 1.32 -3.18
CA THR A 140 19.86 2.47 -3.03
C THR A 140 19.57 3.55 -4.08
N ALA A 141 19.37 3.16 -5.34
CA ALA A 141 18.99 4.04 -6.43
C ALA A 141 17.61 4.69 -6.20
N THR A 142 16.66 3.95 -5.63
CA THR A 142 15.34 4.47 -5.27
C THR A 142 15.44 5.54 -4.18
N ILE A 143 16.23 5.30 -3.14
CA ILE A 143 16.50 6.28 -2.09
C ILE A 143 17.19 7.51 -2.69
N ALA A 144 18.20 7.32 -3.54
CA ALA A 144 18.90 8.41 -4.21
C ALA A 144 17.96 9.23 -5.10
N PHE A 145 17.06 8.59 -5.83
CA PHE A 145 16.02 9.27 -6.62
C PHE A 145 15.15 10.18 -5.74
N PHE A 146 14.66 9.68 -4.60
CA PHE A 146 13.92 10.51 -3.65
C PHE A 146 14.77 11.65 -3.10
N LYS A 147 16.02 11.39 -2.70
CA LYS A 147 16.90 12.44 -2.18
C LYS A 147 17.10 13.58 -3.18
N ARG A 148 17.43 13.24 -4.44
CA ARG A 148 17.59 14.24 -5.51
C ARG A 148 16.31 15.05 -5.71
N ARG A 149 15.15 14.38 -5.79
CA ARG A 149 13.87 15.03 -6.10
C ARG A 149 13.32 15.85 -4.94
N LEU A 150 13.58 15.43 -3.70
CA LEU A 150 13.06 16.05 -2.50
C LEU A 150 14.07 16.98 -1.81
N GLY A 151 15.25 17.19 -2.40
CA GLY A 151 16.29 18.07 -1.86
C GLY A 151 16.85 17.59 -0.53
N LEU A 152 16.94 16.27 -0.33
CA LEU A 152 17.43 15.67 0.91
C LEU A 152 18.97 15.49 0.87
N PRO A 153 19.68 15.71 1.98
CA PRO A 153 21.13 15.51 2.06
C PRO A 153 21.55 14.03 1.92
N ASP A 154 22.78 13.82 1.45
CA ASP A 154 23.32 12.48 1.16
C ASP A 154 23.79 11.72 2.41
N ASP A 155 24.11 12.41 3.50
CA ASP A 155 24.74 11.91 4.72
C ASP A 155 23.78 11.84 5.92
N ARG A 156 23.45 10.62 6.36
CA ARG A 156 22.74 10.37 7.63
C ARG A 156 23.47 9.32 8.49
N ARG A 157 24.81 9.37 8.52
CA ARG A 157 25.60 8.55 9.46
C ARG A 157 26.32 9.32 10.55
N ASP A 158 26.52 10.62 10.40
CA ASP A 158 27.15 11.44 11.43
C ASP A 158 26.16 12.51 11.90
N GLU A 159 26.01 12.66 13.21
CA GLU A 159 25.17 13.62 13.94
C GLU A 159 23.70 13.23 14.25
N LEU A 160 23.56 12.49 15.35
CA LEU A 160 22.43 12.59 16.27
C LEU A 160 22.52 13.91 17.06
N ASN A 161 21.81 14.97 16.66
CA ASN A 161 21.13 15.91 17.58
C ASN A 161 20.07 16.77 16.82
N PRO A 162 18.98 17.22 17.48
CA PRO A 162 17.67 17.49 16.89
C PRO A 162 17.59 18.92 16.33
N ILE A 163 16.48 19.20 15.63
CA ILE A 163 16.12 20.46 14.98
C ILE A 163 16.51 20.48 13.50
N ILE A 164 15.76 19.69 12.72
CA ILE A 164 15.15 19.97 11.40
C ILE A 164 14.62 18.60 10.90
N PRO A 165 13.30 18.34 10.87
CA PRO A 165 12.80 17.03 10.48
C PRO A 165 12.81 16.90 8.96
N LEU A 166 13.78 16.15 8.45
CA LEU A 166 13.78 15.59 7.12
C LEU A 166 12.84 14.37 7.10
N VAL A 167 11.59 14.57 6.64
CA VAL A 167 10.62 13.49 6.44
C VAL A 167 10.95 12.74 5.15
N ALA A 168 11.76 11.70 5.26
CA ALA A 168 11.80 10.62 4.27
C ALA A 168 10.70 9.62 4.62
N ALA A 169 9.59 9.63 3.86
CA ALA A 169 8.51 8.65 4.00
C ALA A 169 8.93 7.30 3.40
N ALA A 170 9.84 6.58 4.06
CA ALA A 170 9.82 5.12 4.06
C ALA A 170 8.93 4.71 5.24
N ALA A 171 7.78 4.11 4.98
CA ALA A 171 6.90 3.60 6.03
C ALA A 171 7.51 2.34 6.67
N VAL A 172 8.52 2.53 7.54
CA VAL A 172 8.77 1.67 8.69
C VAL A 172 8.31 2.48 9.90
N VAL A 173 7.12 2.15 10.40
CA VAL A 173 6.53 2.81 11.58
C VAL A 173 7.18 2.23 12.84
N ALA A 174 8.14 2.95 13.42
CA ALA A 174 8.40 2.89 14.85
C ALA A 174 7.60 4.03 15.51
N ALA A 175 6.63 3.63 16.34
CA ALA A 175 5.62 4.51 16.90
C ALA A 175 6.19 5.59 17.83
N THR A 176 5.90 6.86 17.53
CA THR A 176 5.57 7.86 18.55
C THR A 176 4.26 8.55 18.14
N ALA A 177 3.35 8.67 19.09
CA ALA A 177 1.97 9.08 18.86
C ALA A 177 1.87 10.59 18.52
N SER A 178 1.22 10.92 17.40
CA SER A 178 0.71 12.25 17.10
C SER A 178 -0.54 12.15 16.23
N ASP A 179 -1.42 13.14 16.38
CA ASP A 179 -2.87 13.19 16.12
C ASP A 179 -3.27 13.28 14.62
N ALA A 180 -2.47 12.72 13.71
CA ALA A 180 -2.82 12.61 12.30
C ALA A 180 -3.81 11.47 12.08
N ALA A 181 -4.85 11.70 11.27
CA ALA A 181 -5.81 10.65 10.92
C ALA A 181 -5.04 9.45 10.32
N PRO A 182 -5.24 8.22 10.83
CA PRO A 182 -4.37 7.11 10.50
C PRO A 182 -4.47 6.75 9.02
N ALA A 183 -3.31 6.60 8.37
CA ALA A 183 -3.23 6.32 6.95
C ALA A 183 -3.66 4.87 6.64
N PRO A 184 -4.45 4.63 5.57
CA PRO A 184 -4.78 3.28 5.13
C PRO A 184 -3.57 2.57 4.51
N VAL A 185 -3.34 1.33 4.93
CA VAL A 185 -2.38 0.41 4.31
C VAL A 185 -3.16 -0.63 3.51
N MET A 186 -2.82 -0.85 2.24
CA MET A 186 -3.46 -1.87 1.40
C MET A 186 -2.70 -3.20 1.50
N LEU A 187 -3.41 -4.28 1.82
CA LEU A 187 -2.88 -5.64 1.89
C LEU A 187 -2.92 -6.34 0.51
N PRO A 188 -2.12 -7.40 0.29
CA PRO A 188 -2.13 -8.15 -0.97
C PRO A 188 -3.50 -8.70 -1.39
N SER A 189 -4.39 -8.96 -0.43
CA SER A 189 -5.77 -9.39 -0.68
C SER A 189 -6.72 -8.27 -1.13
N GLY A 190 -6.22 -7.04 -1.22
CA GLY A 190 -7.01 -5.84 -1.55
C GLY A 190 -7.75 -5.22 -0.36
N VAL A 191 -7.50 -5.71 0.86
CA VAL A 191 -8.05 -5.14 2.08
C VAL A 191 -7.29 -3.88 2.46
N SER A 192 -7.98 -2.77 2.73
CA SER A 192 -7.35 -1.60 3.36
C SER A 192 -7.48 -1.67 4.88
N VAL A 193 -6.37 -1.48 5.60
CA VAL A 193 -6.34 -1.45 7.06
C VAL A 193 -5.95 -0.06 7.55
N ILE A 194 -6.67 0.43 8.56
CA ILE A 194 -6.43 1.75 9.17
C ILE A 194 -6.36 1.54 10.68
N ASP A 195 -5.17 1.68 11.27
CA ASP A 195 -5.01 1.58 12.73
C ASP A 195 -5.47 2.86 13.42
N THR A 196 -6.72 2.87 13.86
CA THR A 196 -7.30 3.96 14.67
C THR A 196 -6.72 4.05 16.08
N LYS A 197 -6.18 2.94 16.60
CA LYS A 197 -5.43 2.89 17.85
C LYS A 197 -4.49 1.69 17.83
N VAL A 198 -3.18 1.93 17.98
CA VAL A 198 -2.21 0.83 18.11
C VAL A 198 -2.25 0.27 19.53
N GLY A 199 -2.48 -1.04 19.66
CA GLY A 199 -2.48 -1.74 20.94
C GLY A 199 -1.09 -1.87 21.56
N LYS A 200 -1.04 -2.22 22.84
CA LYS A 200 0.23 -2.38 23.59
C LYS A 200 0.47 -3.82 24.06
N GLY A 201 -0.52 -4.69 23.93
CA GLY A 201 -0.39 -6.09 24.36
C GLY A 201 0.21 -6.99 23.28
N ALA A 202 0.01 -8.30 23.46
CA ALA A 202 0.48 -9.32 22.54
C ALA A 202 -0.05 -9.09 21.11
N GLU A 203 0.77 -9.46 20.13
CA GLU A 203 0.45 -9.35 18.71
C GLU A 203 -0.32 -10.58 18.24
N ALA A 204 -1.36 -10.37 17.44
CA ALA A 204 -2.16 -11.41 16.82
C ALA A 204 -1.40 -12.01 15.63
N MET A 205 -0.98 -13.27 15.77
CA MET A 205 -0.25 -14.03 14.76
C MET A 205 -1.13 -15.14 14.18
N PRO A 206 -0.99 -15.48 12.89
CA PRO A 206 -1.67 -16.64 12.30
C PRO A 206 -1.42 -17.91 13.12
N GLY A 207 -2.48 -18.71 13.30
CA GLY A 207 -2.48 -19.91 14.15
C GLY A 207 -2.95 -19.68 15.59
N GLN A 208 -3.03 -18.43 16.05
CA GLN A 208 -3.60 -18.10 17.37
C GLN A 208 -5.12 -17.98 17.32
N TYR A 209 -5.76 -18.15 18.47
CA TYR A 209 -7.14 -17.74 18.68
C TYR A 209 -7.19 -16.28 19.09
N VAL A 210 -7.92 -15.46 18.35
CA VAL A 210 -8.11 -14.04 18.66
C VAL A 210 -9.54 -13.78 19.10
N THR A 211 -9.71 -12.89 20.07
CA THR A 211 -11.02 -12.42 20.54
C THR A 211 -11.15 -10.93 20.26
N VAL A 212 -12.22 -10.54 19.56
CA VAL A 212 -12.43 -9.16 19.13
C VAL A 212 -13.84 -8.64 19.42
N HIS A 213 -13.93 -7.33 19.64
CA HIS A 213 -15.16 -6.60 19.37
C HIS A 213 -15.15 -6.08 17.94
N TYR A 214 -16.31 -6.01 17.30
CA TYR A 214 -16.43 -5.45 15.96
C TYR A 214 -17.80 -4.84 15.69
N THR A 215 -17.86 -3.98 14.69
CA THR A 215 -19.09 -3.59 14.01
C THR A 215 -18.84 -3.54 12.50
N GLY A 216 -19.79 -4.03 11.71
CA GLY A 216 -19.73 -4.14 10.26
C GLY A 216 -20.81 -3.33 9.55
N TRP A 217 -20.42 -2.62 8.49
CA TRP A 217 -21.29 -1.81 7.64
C TRP A 217 -21.05 -2.08 6.16
N LEU A 218 -22.09 -1.91 5.35
CA LEU A 218 -21.92 -1.80 3.90
C LEU A 218 -21.19 -0.50 3.57
N PHE A 219 -20.26 -0.56 2.62
CA PHE A 219 -19.65 0.65 2.08
C PHE A 219 -20.71 1.48 1.34
N SER A 220 -20.75 2.77 1.64
CA SER A 220 -21.58 3.74 0.92
C SER A 220 -20.79 5.00 0.68
N GLU A 221 -20.55 5.32 -0.59
CA GLU A 221 -19.89 6.56 -0.96
C GLU A 221 -20.71 7.77 -0.49
N GLY A 222 -20.04 8.81 0.02
CA GLY A 222 -20.67 10.03 0.53
C GLY A 222 -21.29 9.91 1.92
N ALA A 223 -21.39 8.71 2.50
CA ALA A 223 -21.77 8.53 3.90
C ALA A 223 -20.63 8.92 4.84
N LYS A 224 -20.93 9.28 6.10
CA LYS A 224 -19.91 9.65 7.09
C LYS A 224 -18.93 8.48 7.30
N GLY A 225 -17.67 8.70 6.93
CA GLY A 225 -16.64 7.65 6.97
C GLY A 225 -16.95 6.46 6.05
N ASN A 226 -17.71 6.68 4.99
CA ASN A 226 -18.19 5.70 4.01
C ASN A 226 -19.00 4.52 4.60
N ARG A 227 -19.52 4.66 5.83
CA ARG A 227 -20.32 3.63 6.50
C ARG A 227 -21.79 3.82 6.16
N GLY A 228 -22.34 2.90 5.39
CA GLY A 228 -23.77 2.80 5.05
C GLY A 228 -24.55 1.99 6.08
N LYS A 229 -25.39 1.05 5.62
CA LYS A 229 -26.21 0.19 6.48
C LYS A 229 -25.30 -0.69 7.36
N LYS A 230 -25.45 -0.58 8.68
CA LYS A 230 -24.88 -1.54 9.64
C LYS A 230 -25.58 -2.90 9.45
N PHE A 231 -24.81 -3.97 9.28
CA PHE A 231 -25.34 -5.32 9.12
C PHE A 231 -25.03 -6.22 10.32
N ASP A 232 -23.97 -5.92 11.09
CA ASP A 232 -23.56 -6.76 12.20
C ASP A 232 -22.76 -5.98 13.26
N SER A 233 -22.86 -6.37 14.54
CA SER A 233 -22.07 -5.81 15.65
C SER A 233 -22.03 -6.76 16.83
N SER A 234 -20.83 -7.08 17.31
CA SER A 234 -20.69 -7.82 18.58
C SER A 234 -20.95 -6.95 19.81
N LEU A 235 -20.80 -5.63 19.68
CA LEU A 235 -21.11 -4.67 20.75
C LEU A 235 -22.62 -4.60 21.01
N ASP A 236 -23.44 -4.60 19.96
CA ASP A 236 -24.92 -4.61 20.11
C ASP A 236 -25.42 -5.89 20.82
N ARG A 237 -24.70 -7.00 20.66
CA ARG A 237 -25.01 -8.28 21.32
C ARG A 237 -24.39 -8.42 22.71
N GLY A 238 -23.39 -7.61 23.04
CA GLY A 238 -22.60 -7.75 24.27
C GLY A 238 -21.72 -9.01 24.33
N ASP A 239 -21.46 -9.66 23.18
CA ASP A 239 -20.74 -10.93 23.11
C ASP A 239 -19.56 -10.85 22.13
N PRO A 240 -18.30 -10.83 22.62
CA PRO A 240 -17.11 -10.81 21.77
C PRO A 240 -17.03 -12.02 20.84
N PHE A 241 -16.42 -11.82 19.66
CA PHE A 241 -16.26 -12.90 18.70
C PHE A 241 -14.85 -13.48 18.75
N ALA A 242 -14.76 -14.80 18.91
CA ALA A 242 -13.50 -15.52 18.95
C ALA A 242 -13.35 -16.44 17.74
N PHE A 243 -12.19 -16.42 17.09
CA PHE A 243 -11.92 -17.25 15.91
C PHE A 243 -10.42 -17.57 15.77
N PRO A 244 -10.05 -18.68 15.08
CA PRO A 244 -8.66 -18.97 14.78
C PRO A 244 -8.18 -18.11 13.61
N LEU A 245 -7.15 -17.29 13.83
CA LEU A 245 -6.61 -16.37 12.86
C LEU A 245 -5.78 -17.08 11.78
N GLY A 246 -6.05 -16.78 10.51
CA GLY A 246 -5.34 -17.36 9.37
C GLY A 246 -5.76 -18.81 9.06
N GLY A 247 -6.85 -19.28 9.67
CA GLY A 247 -7.35 -20.64 9.53
C GLY A 247 -8.42 -20.81 8.45
N GLY A 248 -8.79 -19.76 7.70
CA GLY A 248 -9.86 -19.80 6.70
C GLY A 248 -11.25 -20.03 7.30
N ARG A 249 -11.43 -19.68 8.59
CA ARG A 249 -12.71 -19.85 9.32
C ARG A 249 -13.59 -18.61 9.30
N VAL A 250 -13.04 -17.50 8.84
CA VAL A 250 -13.71 -16.22 8.58
C VAL A 250 -13.46 -15.82 7.13
N ILE A 251 -14.06 -14.71 6.69
CA ILE A 251 -13.77 -14.15 5.37
C ILE A 251 -12.27 -13.80 5.26
N GLN A 252 -11.68 -13.96 4.07
CA GLN A 252 -10.24 -13.74 3.86
C GLN A 252 -9.77 -12.38 4.39
N GLY A 253 -10.58 -11.33 4.23
CA GLY A 253 -10.20 -10.00 4.68
C GLY A 253 -10.11 -9.82 6.19
N TRP A 254 -10.74 -10.71 6.97
CA TRP A 254 -10.53 -10.77 8.42
C TRP A 254 -9.23 -11.51 8.76
N ASP A 255 -8.96 -12.63 8.10
CA ASP A 255 -7.72 -13.38 8.31
C ASP A 255 -6.48 -12.51 8.01
N ASP A 256 -6.52 -11.73 6.93
CA ASP A 256 -5.43 -10.83 6.58
C ASP A 256 -5.45 -9.53 7.41
N GLY A 257 -6.63 -8.96 7.62
CA GLY A 257 -6.80 -7.63 8.22
C GLY A 257 -6.53 -7.57 9.73
N VAL A 258 -6.80 -8.66 10.44
CA VAL A 258 -6.60 -8.75 11.91
C VAL A 258 -5.16 -9.16 12.25
N ALA A 259 -4.45 -9.83 11.35
CA ALA A 259 -3.05 -10.18 11.55
C ALA A 259 -2.19 -8.94 11.84
N GLY A 260 -1.27 -9.08 12.81
CA GLY A 260 -0.39 -8.01 13.26
C GLY A 260 -1.05 -6.97 14.18
N MET A 261 -2.36 -7.05 14.46
CA MET A 261 -2.97 -6.21 15.49
C MET A 261 -2.38 -6.54 16.87
N LYS A 262 -2.18 -5.53 17.72
CA LYS A 262 -1.79 -5.72 19.12
C LYS A 262 -3.00 -5.60 20.03
N VAL A 263 -3.06 -6.41 21.08
CA VAL A 263 -4.14 -6.39 22.07
C VAL A 263 -4.34 -4.98 22.64
N GLY A 264 -5.61 -4.56 22.73
CA GLY A 264 -6.06 -3.21 23.08
C GLY A 264 -6.08 -2.21 21.91
N GLY A 265 -5.72 -2.67 20.70
CA GLY A 265 -5.72 -1.90 19.47
C GLY A 265 -7.07 -1.89 18.76
N LYS A 266 -7.33 -0.83 17.99
CA LYS A 266 -8.52 -0.62 17.16
C LYS A 266 -8.14 -0.38 15.72
N ARG A 267 -8.77 -1.09 14.80
CA ARG A 267 -8.46 -1.05 13.37
C ARG A 267 -9.75 -1.01 12.55
N THR A 268 -9.79 -0.14 11.54
CA THR A 268 -10.82 -0.19 10.50
C THR A 268 -10.31 -1.04 9.33
N LEU A 269 -11.12 -1.98 8.88
CA LEU A 269 -10.88 -2.81 7.69
C LEU A 269 -11.87 -2.38 6.60
N ILE A 270 -11.39 -2.10 5.40
CA ILE A 270 -12.21 -1.93 4.20
C ILE A 270 -11.95 -3.15 3.32
N ILE A 271 -12.95 -4.01 3.22
CA ILE A 271 -12.83 -5.34 2.62
C ILE A 271 -13.59 -5.35 1.30
N PRO A 272 -12.92 -5.45 0.14
CA PRO A 272 -13.59 -5.58 -1.14
C PRO A 272 -14.33 -6.93 -1.21
N ALA A 273 -15.33 -7.01 -2.09
CA ALA A 273 -16.12 -8.23 -2.24
C ALA A 273 -15.27 -9.49 -2.46
N SER A 274 -14.15 -9.40 -3.18
CA SER A 274 -13.23 -10.51 -3.44
C SER A 274 -12.58 -11.11 -2.18
N ALA A 275 -12.42 -10.31 -1.12
CA ALA A 275 -11.91 -10.75 0.18
C ALA A 275 -13.04 -10.87 1.24
N GLY A 276 -14.29 -10.63 0.84
CA GLY A 276 -15.50 -10.74 1.65
C GLY A 276 -16.38 -11.90 1.18
N TYR A 277 -17.64 -11.59 0.84
CA TYR A 277 -18.64 -12.59 0.42
C TYR A 277 -18.83 -12.71 -1.10
N GLY A 278 -18.03 -11.98 -1.89
CA GLY A 278 -18.01 -12.04 -3.35
C GLY A 278 -19.35 -11.71 -4.01
N GLU A 279 -19.54 -12.22 -5.22
CA GLU A 279 -20.78 -12.05 -6.01
C GLU A 279 -21.98 -12.81 -5.44
N ARG A 280 -21.78 -13.64 -4.42
CA ARG A 280 -22.89 -14.36 -3.78
C ARG A 280 -23.57 -13.51 -2.72
N GLY A 281 -22.86 -12.58 -2.11
CA GLY A 281 -23.32 -11.91 -0.90
C GLY A 281 -23.48 -12.89 0.26
N ALA A 282 -24.16 -12.47 1.33
CA ALA A 282 -24.45 -13.32 2.46
C ALA A 282 -25.76 -12.96 3.15
N GLY A 283 -26.62 -13.96 3.32
CA GLY A 283 -27.93 -13.79 3.93
C GLY A 283 -28.80 -12.77 3.19
N GLY A 284 -29.63 -12.04 3.93
CA GLY A 284 -30.45 -10.94 3.41
C GLY A 284 -29.84 -9.55 3.58
N ASP A 285 -28.70 -9.44 4.28
CA ASP A 285 -28.14 -8.15 4.69
C ASP A 285 -26.91 -7.71 3.89
N ILE A 286 -26.19 -8.66 3.28
CA ILE A 286 -25.00 -8.37 2.47
C ILE A 286 -25.29 -8.71 1.00
N PRO A 287 -25.45 -7.70 0.12
CA PRO A 287 -25.72 -7.95 -1.28
C PRO A 287 -24.49 -8.50 -2.03
N PRO A 288 -24.70 -9.15 -3.20
CA PRO A 288 -23.65 -9.47 -4.16
C PRO A 288 -22.70 -8.30 -4.44
N GLY A 289 -21.40 -8.57 -4.48
CA GLY A 289 -20.39 -7.57 -4.87
C GLY A 289 -20.16 -6.46 -3.83
N ALA A 290 -20.71 -6.58 -2.63
CA ALA A 290 -20.58 -5.56 -1.60
C ALA A 290 -19.15 -5.40 -1.06
N THR A 291 -18.68 -4.17 -0.99
CA THR A 291 -17.53 -3.77 -0.15
C THR A 291 -18.01 -3.55 1.28
N LEU A 292 -17.26 -4.06 2.25
CA LEU A 292 -17.59 -4.01 3.66
C LEU A 292 -16.62 -3.10 4.41
N ILE A 293 -17.10 -2.43 5.44
CA ILE A 293 -16.28 -1.73 6.42
C ILE A 293 -16.47 -2.41 7.76
N PHE A 294 -15.38 -2.76 8.43
CA PHE A 294 -15.40 -3.24 9.81
C PHE A 294 -14.56 -2.33 10.70
N ASP A 295 -15.08 -1.98 11.87
CA ASP A 295 -14.26 -1.47 12.96
C ASP A 295 -14.04 -2.60 13.94
N VAL A 296 -12.78 -2.93 14.23
CA VAL A 296 -12.37 -4.09 15.02
C VAL A 296 -11.54 -3.62 16.21
N GLU A 297 -11.81 -4.12 17.40
CA GLU A 297 -11.01 -3.95 18.61
C GLU A 297 -10.50 -5.31 19.08
N LEU A 298 -9.17 -5.48 19.15
CA LEU A 298 -8.56 -6.72 19.60
C LEU A 298 -8.50 -6.77 21.13
N LEU A 299 -9.18 -7.74 21.74
CA LEU A 299 -9.30 -7.89 23.19
C LEU A 299 -8.26 -8.88 23.75
N LYS A 300 -8.03 -9.98 23.03
CA LYS A 300 -7.16 -11.07 23.48
C LYS A 300 -6.60 -11.85 22.29
N THR A 301 -5.42 -12.42 22.47
CA THR A 301 -4.81 -13.42 21.58
C THR A 301 -4.19 -14.53 22.42
N GLU A 302 -4.36 -15.79 22.03
CA GLU A 302 -3.84 -16.99 22.72
C GLU A 302 -3.49 -18.16 21.80
#